data_AF-A0A859R622-F1
#
_entry.id   AF-A0A859R622-F1
#
_cell.length_a   1.000
_cell.length_b   1.000
_cell.length_c   1.000
_cell.angle_alpha   90.00
_cell.angle_beta   90.00
_cell.angle_gamma   90.00
#
_symmetry.space_group_name_H-M   'P 1'
#
loop_
_entity.id
_entity.type
_entity.pdbx_description
1 polymer ?
#
loop_
_entity_poly.entity_id
_entity_poly.type
_entity_poly.pdbx_seq_one_letter_code
_entity_poly.pdbx_strand_id
1 'polypeptide(L)' 'MQKPPDPEAAVRSEFERVKAKNTVEAYERFIRRHPDHPLAEEARKALLRLKQ' A
#
# COMPACT_ATOMS: atom_id res chain seq x y z
N MET A 1 20.77 9.27 -19.01
CA MET A 1 20.32 9.54 -17.63
C MET A 1 19.00 8.82 -17.41
N GLN A 2 19.01 7.69 -16.71
CA GLN A 2 17.76 7.05 -16.27
C GLN A 2 17.29 7.83 -15.05
N LYS A 3 16.21 8.62 -15.19
CA LYS A 3 15.54 9.23 -14.02
C LYS A 3 15.21 8.08 -13.06
N PRO A 4 15.55 8.18 -11.77
CA PRO A 4 15.16 7.14 -10.82
C PRO A 4 13.65 6.94 -10.94
N PRO A 5 13.16 5.69 -10.91
CA PRO A 5 11.73 5.46 -10.95
C PRO A 5 11.12 6.24 -9.80
N ASP A 6 10.12 7.06 -10.15
CA ASP A 6 9.44 7.90 -9.20
C ASP A 6 8.94 7.00 -8.04
N PRO A 7 9.39 7.24 -6.79
CA PRO A 7 9.07 6.36 -5.67
C PRO A 7 7.55 6.24 -5.47
N GLU A 8 6.80 7.26 -5.86
CA GLU A 8 5.33 7.27 -5.80
C GLU A 8 4.71 6.27 -6.77
N ALA A 9 5.26 6.13 -7.98
CA ALA A 9 4.80 5.15 -8.96
C ALA A 9 5.00 3.71 -8.47
N ALA A 10 6.14 3.44 -7.81
CA ALA A 10 6.42 2.14 -7.22
C ALA A 10 5.46 1.82 -6.06
N VAL A 11 5.22 2.79 -5.17
CA VAL A 11 4.29 2.64 -4.03
C VAL A 11 2.87 2.40 -4.53
N ARG A 12 2.41 3.16 -5.53
CA ARG A 12 1.08 3.01 -6.13
C ARG A 12 0.90 1.63 -6.76
N SER A 13 1.87 1.15 -7.53
CA SER A 13 1.81 -0.20 -8.11
C SER A 13 1.79 -1.30 -7.04
N GLU A 14 2.53 -1.12 -5.94
CA GLU A 14 2.46 -2.05 -4.81
C GLU A 14 1.08 -2.03 -4.15
N PHE A 15 0.49 -0.85 -3.95
CA PHE A 15 -0.83 -0.70 -3.34
C PHE A 15 -1.94 -1.33 -4.17
N GLU A 16 -1.92 -1.18 -5.50
CA GLU A 16 -2.87 -1.84 -6.39
C GLU A 16 -2.82 -3.36 -6.26
N ARG A 17 -1.61 -3.94 -6.15
CA ARG A 17 -1.46 -5.39 -5.88
C ARG A 17 -2.01 -5.78 -4.51
N VAL A 18 -1.84 -4.93 -3.52
CA VAL A 18 -2.36 -5.14 -2.16
C VAL A 18 -3.89 -5.10 -2.16
N LYS A 19 -4.49 -4.13 -2.85
CA LYS A 19 -5.94 -4.04 -3.06
C LYS A 19 -6.49 -5.24 -3.82
N ALA A 20 -5.80 -5.69 -4.86
CA ALA A 20 -6.19 -6.87 -5.64
C ALA A 20 -6.16 -8.16 -4.79
N LYS A 21 -5.17 -8.29 -3.89
CA LYS A 21 -5.12 -9.42 -2.93
C LYS A 21 -6.23 -9.32 -1.89
N ASN A 22 -6.53 -8.11 -1.44
CA ASN A 22 -7.55 -7.80 -0.45
C ASN A 22 -7.46 -8.63 0.84
N THR A 23 -6.24 -8.90 1.31
CA THR A 23 -5.99 -9.65 2.55
C THR A 23 -5.37 -8.78 3.63
N VAL A 24 -5.67 -9.11 4.89
CA VAL A 24 -5.12 -8.46 6.09
C VAL A 24 -3.59 -8.35 6.00
N GLU A 25 -2.92 -9.47 5.74
CA GLU A 25 -1.45 -9.52 5.66
C GLU A 25 -0.87 -8.62 4.56
N ALA A 26 -1.55 -8.52 3.41
CA ALA A 26 -1.09 -7.68 2.31
C ALA A 26 -1.13 -6.19 2.69
N TYR A 27 -2.23 -5.75 3.31
CA TYR A 27 -2.37 -4.36 3.78
C TYR A 27 -1.41 -4.06 4.93
N GLU A 28 -1.27 -4.94 5.93
CA GLU A 28 -0.33 -4.74 7.05
C GLU A 28 1.10 -4.59 6.56
N ARG A 29 1.53 -5.44 5.62
CA ARG A 29 2.88 -5.36 5.05
C ARG A 29 3.10 -4.06 4.29
N PHE A 30 2.09 -3.57 3.58
CA PHE A 30 2.15 -2.29 2.86
C PHE A 30 2.26 -1.11 3.82
N ILE A 31 1.42 -1.06 4.85
CA ILE A 31 1.42 0.00 5.87
C ILE A 31 2.77 0.04 6.60
N ARG A 32 3.36 -1.11 6.92
CA ARG A 32 4.67 -1.19 7.57
C ARG A 32 5.82 -0.69 6.68
N ARG A 33 5.69 -0.82 5.36
CA ARG A 33 6.70 -0.35 4.40
C ARG A 33 6.58 1.14 4.10
N HIS A 34 5.35 1.67 4.09
CA HIS A 34 5.06 3.04 3.69
C HIS A 34 4.23 3.80 4.74
N PRO A 35 4.65 3.83 6.03
CA PRO A 35 3.79 4.34 7.11
C PRO A 35 3.38 5.81 6.95
N ASP A 36 4.22 6.63 6.30
CA ASP A 36 4.00 8.07 6.07
C ASP A 36 3.35 8.39 4.71
N HIS A 37 3.06 7.36 3.89
CA HIS A 37 2.50 7.58 2.55
C HIS A 37 0.98 7.74 2.61
N PRO A 38 0.35 8.64 1.81
CA PRO A 38 -1.11 8.82 1.81
C PRO A 38 -1.89 7.53 1.50
N LEU A 39 -1.34 6.64 0.65
CA LEU A 39 -1.95 5.33 0.37
C LEU A 39 -1.95 4.39 1.59
N ALA A 40 -1.07 4.58 2.57
CA ALA A 40 -1.09 3.75 3.77
C ALA A 40 -2.28 4.07 4.67
N GLU A 41 -2.77 5.31 4.68
CA GLU A 41 -4.03 5.65 5.34
C GLU A 41 -5.22 4.93 4.69
N GLU A 42 -5.24 4.86 3.36
CA GLU A 42 -6.22 4.05 2.63
C GLU A 42 -6.11 2.55 2.95
N ALA A 43 -4.87 2.02 2.98
CA ALA A 43 -4.60 0.64 3.37
C ALA A 43 -5.09 0.34 4.80
N ARG A 44 -4.89 1.26 5.76
CA ARG A 44 -5.37 1.12 7.15
C ARG A 44 -6.89 1.04 7.21
N LYS A 45 -7.59 1.88 6.43
CA LYS A 45 -9.06 1.83 6.34
C LYS A 45 -9.55 0.50 5.77
N ALA A 46 -8.93 0.01 4.69
CA ALA A 46 -9.27 -1.28 4.11
C ALA A 46 -8.99 -2.44 5.08
N LEU A 47 -7.84 -2.40 5.76
CA LEU A 47 -7.46 -3.36 6.79
C LEU A 47 -8.48 -3.41 7.94
N LEU A 48 -8.91 -2.25 8.45
CA LEU A 48 -9.93 -2.17 9.49
C LEU A 48 -11.24 -2.82 9.05
N ARG A 49 -11.66 -2.62 7.80
CA ARG A 49 -12.88 -3.25 7.25
C ARG A 49 -12.76 -4.76 7.11
N LEU A 50 -11.56 -5.28 6.81
CA LEU A 50 -11.33 -6.72 6.71
C LEU A 50 -11.25 -7.42 8.08
N LYS A 51 -10.94 -6.65 9.14
CA LYS A 51 -10.90 -7.14 10.52
C LYS A 51 -12.21 -6.93 11.29
N GLN A 52 -13.17 -6.23 10.70
CA GLN A 52 -14.55 -6.14 11.22
C GLN A 52 -15.31 -7.42 10.87
#